data_AF-H2XZ34-F1
#
_entry.id   AF-H2XZ34-F1
#
_cell.length_a   1.000
_cell.length_b   1.000
_cell.length_c   1.000
_cell.angle_alpha   90.00
_cell.angle_beta   90.00
_cell.angle_gamma   90.00
#
_symmetry.space_group_name_H-M   'P 1'
#
loop_
_entity.id
_entity.type
_entity.pdbx_description
1 polymer ?
#
loop_
_entity_poly.entity_id
_entity_poly.type
_entity_poly.pdbx_seq_one_letter_code
_entity_poly.pdbx_strand_id
1 'polypeptide(L)'
;MAGAESAVHRVIVEKPSIPERLINGSKFIKWPKSDNDDSIIAVQVTLKIDPKGHIIYWQEPGRDTECLEISSIRDTRVGKYAKEPKQEKLERSAQNSGDPQLIKMVCNSSVPVVEKCLTIVYGVKLVELSFLNFICVELDPQQCVKEWADFLLELAYHPCTRHISVQTSIEKA
;
A
#
# COMPACT_ATOMS: atom_id res chain seq x y z
N MET A 1 -25.76 -21.45 -49.02
CA MET A 1 -24.46 -21.31 -48.31
C MET A 1 -24.69 -20.30 -47.19
N ALA A 2 -24.94 -20.75 -45.97
CA ALA A 2 -25.14 -19.86 -44.82
C ALA A 2 -23.77 -19.44 -44.29
N GLY A 3 -23.43 -18.15 -44.41
CA GLY A 3 -22.27 -17.57 -43.77
C GLY A 3 -22.57 -17.38 -42.28
N ALA A 4 -22.01 -18.24 -41.44
CA ALA A 4 -22.00 -18.01 -40.01
C ALA A 4 -20.96 -16.94 -39.70
N GLU A 5 -21.39 -15.69 -39.49
CA GLU A 5 -20.57 -14.71 -38.79
C GLU A 5 -20.37 -15.21 -37.36
N SER A 6 -19.21 -15.83 -37.10
CA SER A 6 -18.77 -16.09 -35.75
C SER A 6 -18.46 -14.75 -35.09
N ALA A 7 -19.46 -14.14 -34.44
CA ALA A 7 -19.29 -12.92 -33.68
C ALA A 7 -18.27 -13.16 -32.56
N VAL A 8 -17.03 -12.73 -32.78
CA VAL A 8 -15.98 -12.73 -31.76
C VAL A 8 -16.35 -11.62 -30.77
N HIS A 9 -17.01 -11.98 -29.67
CA HIS A 9 -17.20 -11.05 -28.55
C HIS A 9 -15.84 -10.76 -27.91
N ARG A 10 -15.20 -9.68 -28.36
CA ARG A 10 -14.00 -9.16 -27.71
C ARG A 10 -14.42 -8.54 -26.38
N VAL A 11 -14.09 -9.20 -25.28
CA VAL A 11 -14.22 -8.60 -23.94
C VAL A 11 -13.13 -7.55 -23.80
N ILE A 12 -13.51 -6.28 -23.83
CA ILE A 12 -12.62 -5.17 -23.52
C ILE A 12 -12.60 -5.05 -22.00
N VAL A 13 -11.44 -5.28 -21.41
CA VAL A 13 -11.21 -5.06 -19.98
C VAL A 13 -10.72 -3.63 -19.83
N GLU A 14 -11.46 -2.79 -19.14
CA GLU A 14 -11.07 -1.41 -18.81
C GLU A 14 -10.38 -1.38 -17.44
N LYS A 15 -9.39 -0.51 -17.27
CA LYS A 15 -8.69 -0.37 -15.99
C LYS A 15 -9.64 0.29 -14.96
N PRO A 16 -9.69 -0.20 -13.71
CA PRO A 16 -10.49 0.44 -12.67
C PRO A 16 -10.02 1.88 -12.46
N SER A 17 -10.99 2.79 -12.32
CA SER A 17 -10.70 4.17 -11.94
C SER A 17 -10.18 4.21 -10.50
N ILE A 18 -9.15 5.02 -10.25
CA ILE A 18 -8.57 5.15 -8.91
C ILE A 18 -9.50 6.03 -8.05
N PRO A 19 -9.99 5.53 -6.89
CA PRO A 19 -10.79 6.34 -5.98
C PRO A 19 -10.06 7.61 -5.57
N GLU A 20 -10.75 8.76 -5.57
CA GLU A 20 -10.15 10.06 -5.23
C GLU A 20 -9.48 10.06 -3.85
N ARG A 21 -10.04 9.33 -2.89
CA ARG A 21 -9.46 9.14 -1.55
C ARG A 21 -8.07 8.50 -1.57
N LEU A 22 -7.80 7.59 -2.51
CA LEU A 22 -6.48 6.96 -2.68
C LEU A 22 -5.49 7.86 -3.44
N ILE A 23 -5.99 8.76 -4.29
CA ILE A 23 -5.18 9.79 -4.98
C ILE A 23 -4.80 10.91 -3.99
N ASN A 24 -5.78 11.42 -3.26
CA ASN A 24 -5.59 12.47 -2.24
C ASN A 24 -4.69 11.97 -1.11
N GLY A 25 -4.83 10.69 -0.76
CA GLY A 25 -3.98 9.96 0.16
C GLY A 25 -4.59 9.79 1.53
N SER A 26 -4.00 8.87 2.30
CA SER A 26 -4.34 8.64 3.70
C SER A 26 -3.08 8.66 4.56
N LYS A 27 -3.23 9.06 5.82
CA LYS A 27 -2.13 9.16 6.78
C LYS A 27 -1.86 7.81 7.43
N PHE A 28 -0.59 7.43 7.42
CA PHE A 28 -0.09 6.23 8.02
C PHE A 28 1.15 6.50 8.84
N ILE A 29 1.45 5.64 9.79
CA ILE A 29 2.77 5.50 10.39
C ILE A 29 3.47 4.34 9.71
N LYS A 30 4.55 4.63 9.00
CA LYS A 30 5.45 3.62 8.42
C LYS A 30 6.40 3.15 9.52
N TRP A 31 6.51 1.84 9.71
CA TRP A 31 7.39 1.25 10.74
C TRP A 31 8.37 0.25 10.10
N PRO A 32 9.53 -0.02 10.74
CA PRO A 32 10.69 -0.66 10.12
C PRO A 32 10.43 -1.95 9.33
N LYS A 33 11.25 -2.16 8.29
CA LYS A 33 11.19 -3.28 7.34
C LYS A 33 11.53 -4.64 7.98
N SER A 34 12.31 -4.67 9.05
CA SER A 34 12.77 -5.92 9.66
C SER A 34 12.79 -5.85 11.19
N ASP A 35 12.63 -7.01 11.82
CA ASP A 35 12.73 -7.16 13.27
C ASP A 35 14.12 -6.85 13.83
N ASN A 36 15.14 -6.77 12.99
CA ASN A 36 16.54 -6.63 13.40
C ASN A 36 17.13 -5.25 13.05
N ASP A 37 16.33 -4.37 12.44
CA ASP A 37 16.77 -3.05 12.02
C ASP A 37 16.20 -1.99 12.98
N ASP A 38 16.92 -1.79 14.08
CA ASP A 38 16.62 -0.79 15.11
C ASP A 38 16.93 0.64 14.64
N SER A 39 17.46 0.82 13.42
CA SER A 39 17.88 2.13 12.90
C SER A 39 16.73 2.96 12.32
N ILE A 40 15.62 2.33 11.92
CA ILE A 40 14.50 3.02 11.26
C ILE A 40 13.40 3.34 12.25
N ILE A 41 13.22 4.64 12.44
CA ILE A 41 12.23 5.27 13.30
C ILE A 41 10.84 5.21 12.62
N ALA A 42 9.78 4.98 13.39
CA ALA A 42 8.40 5.10 12.99
C ALA A 42 8.10 6.54 12.58
N VAL A 43 7.65 6.72 11.34
CA VAL A 43 7.48 8.03 10.72
C VAL A 43 6.07 8.14 10.17
N GLN A 44 5.41 9.26 10.46
CA GLN A 44 4.14 9.58 9.81
C GLN A 44 4.38 9.96 8.36
N VAL A 45 3.66 9.31 7.47
CA VAL A 45 3.68 9.52 6.03
C VAL A 45 2.26 9.66 5.49
N THR A 46 2.12 10.27 4.31
CA THR A 46 0.87 10.22 3.55
C THR A 46 1.07 9.29 2.37
N LEU A 47 0.35 8.17 2.36
CA LEU A 47 0.40 7.17 1.29
C LEU A 47 -0.58 7.58 0.19
N LYS A 48 -0.12 7.54 -1.07
CA LYS A 48 -0.89 7.96 -2.25
C LYS A 48 -0.71 6.96 -3.40
N ILE A 49 -1.72 6.90 -4.28
CA ILE A 49 -1.65 6.24 -5.58
C ILE A 49 -1.63 7.32 -6.66
N ASP A 50 -0.78 7.19 -7.67
CA ASP A 50 -0.82 8.12 -8.79
C ASP A 50 -2.14 7.95 -9.59
N PRO A 51 -2.65 9.02 -10.25
CA PRO A 51 -3.93 8.93 -10.97
C PRO A 51 -3.96 7.86 -12.08
N LYS A 52 -2.80 7.47 -12.63
CA LYS A 52 -2.72 6.40 -13.63
C LYS A 52 -2.64 5.00 -13.01
N GLY A 53 -2.45 4.88 -11.68
CA GLY A 53 -2.39 3.61 -10.97
C GLY A 53 -1.19 2.74 -11.36
N HIS A 54 -0.01 3.34 -11.46
CA HIS A 54 1.27 2.69 -11.75
C HIS A 54 2.11 2.47 -10.49
N ILE A 55 2.08 3.43 -9.57
CA ILE A 55 2.90 3.48 -8.36
C ILE A 55 2.06 3.86 -7.15
N ILE A 56 2.46 3.30 -6.00
CA ILE A 56 2.17 3.92 -4.71
C ILE A 56 3.38 4.74 -4.28
N TYR A 57 3.16 5.84 -3.60
CA TYR A 57 4.26 6.71 -3.16
C TYR A 57 3.95 7.39 -1.83
N TRP A 58 5.01 7.75 -1.11
CA TRP A 58 4.95 8.44 0.16
C TRP A 58 6.22 9.26 0.35
N GLN A 59 6.16 10.27 1.20
CA GLN A 59 7.31 11.11 1.53
C GLN A 59 7.51 11.13 3.04
N GLU A 60 8.72 10.81 3.48
CA GLU A 60 9.14 10.99 4.88
C GLU A 60 9.59 12.45 5.10
N PRO A 61 9.36 13.04 6.29
CA PRO A 61 9.81 14.38 6.59
C PRO A 61 11.32 14.54 6.37
N GLY A 62 11.72 15.52 5.55
CA GLY A 62 13.13 15.82 5.26
C GLY A 62 13.81 14.81 4.33
N ARG A 63 13.06 13.92 3.68
CA ARG A 63 13.58 12.97 2.67
C ARG A 63 12.86 13.14 1.33
N ASP A 64 13.48 12.59 0.29
CA ASP A 64 12.89 12.48 -1.03
C ASP A 64 11.71 11.51 -1.03
N THR A 65 10.82 11.68 -2.02
CA THR A 65 9.67 10.79 -2.21
C THR A 65 10.13 9.39 -2.53
N GLU A 66 9.66 8.41 -1.75
CA GLU A 66 9.80 6.99 -2.03
C GLU A 66 8.58 6.50 -2.82
N CYS A 67 8.77 5.49 -3.67
CA CYS A 67 7.68 4.85 -4.38
C CYS A 67 7.86 3.34 -4.52
N LEU A 68 6.74 2.65 -4.76
CA LEU A 68 6.68 1.23 -5.07
C LEU A 68 5.80 1.02 -6.31
N GLU A 69 6.31 0.22 -7.24
CA GLU A 69 5.59 -0.18 -8.44
C GLU A 69 4.44 -1.15 -8.10
N ILE A 70 3.21 -0.82 -8.51
CA ILE A 70 2.02 -1.62 -8.16
C ILE A 70 2.07 -3.02 -8.77
N SER A 71 2.60 -3.18 -9.98
CA SER A 71 2.81 -4.49 -10.63
C SER A 71 3.79 -5.41 -9.89
N SER A 72 4.61 -4.86 -8.99
CA SER A 72 5.53 -5.64 -8.13
C SER A 72 4.87 -6.16 -6.85
N ILE A 73 3.66 -5.68 -6.52
CA ILE A 73 2.90 -6.16 -5.36
C ILE A 73 2.48 -7.60 -5.61
N ARG A 74 2.68 -8.41 -4.57
CA ARG A 74 2.34 -9.84 -4.54
C ARG A 74 1.12 -10.12 -3.68
N ASP A 75 0.98 -9.39 -2.58
CA ASP A 75 -0.06 -9.59 -1.60
C ASP A 75 -0.24 -8.32 -0.74
N THR A 76 -1.44 -8.10 -0.21
CA THR A 76 -1.77 -7.04 0.75
C THR A 76 -2.56 -7.63 1.90
N ARG A 77 -2.20 -7.24 3.13
CA ARG A 77 -2.74 -7.87 4.34
C ARG A 77 -3.21 -6.83 5.33
N VAL A 78 -4.31 -7.14 6.00
CA VAL A 78 -4.94 -6.31 7.02
C VAL A 78 -5.32 -7.14 8.24
N GLY A 79 -5.56 -6.46 9.37
CA GLY A 79 -6.02 -7.12 10.59
C GLY A 79 -5.02 -8.19 11.04
N LYS A 80 -5.55 -9.33 11.50
CA LYS A 80 -4.76 -10.47 11.99
C LYS A 80 -3.73 -11.06 11.00
N TYR A 81 -3.82 -10.72 9.71
CA TYR A 81 -2.88 -11.18 8.69
C TYR A 81 -1.75 -10.16 8.42
N ALA A 82 -1.94 -8.91 8.83
CA ALA A 82 -0.90 -7.89 8.74
C ALA A 82 0.18 -8.13 9.81
N LYS A 83 1.39 -7.64 9.55
CA LYS A 83 2.44 -7.58 10.57
C LYS A 83 2.08 -6.50 11.56
N GLU A 84 2.05 -6.88 12.84
CA GLU A 84 1.87 -5.98 13.96
C GLU A 84 3.25 -5.68 14.61
N PRO A 85 3.58 -4.41 14.87
CA PRO A 85 4.81 -4.08 15.59
C PRO A 85 4.72 -4.54 17.05
N LYS A 86 5.83 -5.05 17.59
CA LYS A 86 5.94 -5.27 19.04
C LYS A 86 5.80 -3.93 19.76
N GLN A 87 4.94 -3.88 20.79
CA GLN A 87 4.65 -2.65 21.53
C GLN A 87 5.91 -1.93 22.02
N GLU A 88 6.85 -2.66 22.61
CA GLU A 88 8.13 -2.12 23.10
C GLU A 88 8.94 -1.42 21.99
N LYS A 89 8.94 -1.96 20.77
CA LYS A 89 9.64 -1.36 19.62
C LYS A 89 8.94 -0.12 19.12
N LEU A 90 7.61 -0.13 19.08
CA LEU A 90 6.81 1.03 18.67
C LEU A 90 7.02 2.21 19.64
N GLU A 91 7.01 1.92 20.95
CA GLU A 91 7.22 2.92 22.00
C GLU A 91 8.63 3.52 21.95
N ARG A 92 9.67 2.68 21.89
CA ARG A 92 11.06 3.14 21.73
C ARG A 92 11.24 3.96 20.47
N SER A 93 10.65 3.50 19.37
CA SER A 93 10.78 4.17 18.09
C SER A 93 10.17 5.56 18.10
N ALA A 94 9.05 5.77 18.75
CA ALA A 94 8.45 7.10 18.81
C ALA A 94 9.05 8.00 19.90
N GLN A 95 9.74 7.44 20.89
CA GLN A 95 10.67 8.24 21.71
C GLN A 95 11.83 8.77 20.86
N ASN A 96 12.39 7.93 19.98
CA ASN A 96 13.51 8.31 19.11
C ASN A 96 13.09 9.27 17.99
N SER A 97 11.83 9.23 17.53
CA SER A 97 11.31 10.19 16.53
C SER A 97 11.19 11.62 17.05
N GLY A 98 11.20 11.80 18.38
CA GLY A 98 10.94 13.09 19.01
C GLY A 98 9.47 13.54 18.88
N ASP A 99 8.57 12.67 18.43
CA ASP A 99 7.13 12.95 18.33
C ASP A 99 6.30 12.00 19.21
N PRO A 100 6.06 12.38 20.48
CA PRO A 100 5.24 11.61 21.41
C PRO A 100 3.78 11.44 20.96
N GLN A 101 3.30 12.25 20.01
CA GLN A 101 1.91 12.17 19.54
C GLN A 101 1.68 10.93 18.67
N LEU A 102 2.71 10.41 17.99
CA LEU A 102 2.59 9.21 17.16
C LEU A 102 2.13 7.98 17.96
N ILE A 103 2.69 7.76 19.15
CA ILE A 103 2.25 6.67 20.05
C ILE A 103 0.81 6.92 20.47
N LYS A 104 0.48 8.14 20.86
CA LYS A 104 -0.87 8.48 21.32
C LYS A 104 -1.92 8.20 20.23
N MET A 105 -1.60 8.50 18.97
CA MET A 105 -2.49 8.22 17.84
C MET A 105 -2.70 6.72 17.62
N VAL A 106 -1.68 5.89 17.84
CA VAL A 106 -1.77 4.44 17.65
C VAL A 106 -2.39 3.72 18.85
N CYS A 107 -1.89 4.01 20.06
CA CYS A 107 -2.16 3.26 21.29
C CYS A 107 -3.37 3.77 22.08
N ASN A 108 -3.78 5.04 21.94
CA ASN A 108 -4.93 5.60 22.69
C ASN A 108 -6.23 5.64 21.88
N SER A 109 -6.29 4.96 20.75
CA SER A 109 -7.53 4.81 19.99
C SER A 109 -8.29 3.56 20.47
N SER A 110 -9.62 3.63 20.43
CA SER A 110 -10.52 2.56 20.85
C SER A 110 -10.40 1.28 20.01
N VAL A 111 -9.81 1.37 18.82
CA VAL A 111 -9.61 0.25 17.89
C VAL A 111 -8.25 -0.42 18.20
N PRO A 112 -8.17 -1.76 18.27
CA PRO A 112 -6.91 -2.48 18.45
C PRO A 112 -5.88 -2.15 17.37
N VAL A 113 -4.57 -2.13 17.70
CA VAL A 113 -3.50 -1.77 16.75
C VAL A 113 -3.50 -2.69 15.53
N VAL A 114 -3.64 -4.01 15.74
CA VAL A 114 -3.73 -5.02 14.67
C VAL A 114 -4.79 -4.70 13.61
N GLU A 115 -5.93 -4.13 13.99
CA GLU A 115 -7.02 -3.78 13.05
C GLU A 115 -6.74 -2.53 12.22
N LYS A 116 -5.70 -1.78 12.58
CA LYS A 116 -5.21 -0.60 11.85
C LYS A 116 -3.97 -0.90 11.02
N CYS A 117 -3.45 -2.13 11.07
CA CYS A 117 -2.24 -2.51 10.36
C CYS A 117 -2.53 -2.86 8.90
N LEU A 118 -1.68 -2.34 8.01
CA LEU A 118 -1.60 -2.68 6.60
C LEU A 118 -0.20 -3.18 6.30
N THR A 119 -0.09 -4.35 5.68
CA THR A 119 1.18 -4.89 5.16
C THR A 119 1.10 -5.08 3.67
N ILE A 120 2.02 -4.46 2.94
CA ILE A 120 2.18 -4.63 1.49
C ILE A 120 3.38 -5.54 1.26
N VAL A 121 3.13 -6.68 0.62
CA VAL A 121 4.17 -7.65 0.23
C VAL A 121 4.50 -7.43 -1.23
N TYR A 122 5.76 -7.21 -1.53
CA TYR A 122 6.21 -6.90 -2.90
C TYR A 122 7.52 -7.61 -3.22
N GLY A 123 7.75 -7.87 -4.50
CA GLY A 123 8.97 -8.54 -4.94
C GLY A 123 8.91 -9.00 -6.39
N VAL A 124 10.07 -9.00 -7.05
CA VAL A 124 10.20 -9.47 -8.43
C VAL A 124 10.12 -10.99 -8.53
N LYS A 125 10.58 -11.72 -7.51
CA LYS A 125 10.59 -13.19 -7.44
C LYS A 125 9.74 -13.67 -6.26
N LEU A 126 9.24 -14.90 -6.34
CA LEU A 126 8.44 -15.49 -5.26
C LEU A 126 9.25 -15.79 -3.98
N VAL A 127 10.57 -15.92 -4.11
CA VAL A 127 11.47 -16.27 -2.99
C VAL A 127 12.00 -15.01 -2.28
N GLU A 128 12.12 -13.90 -3.02
CA GLU A 128 12.69 -12.66 -2.52
C GLU A 128 11.57 -11.63 -2.35
N LEU A 129 10.91 -11.70 -1.18
CA LEU A 129 9.80 -10.82 -0.82
C LEU A 129 10.25 -9.79 0.21
N SER A 130 9.86 -8.55 -0.04
CA SER A 130 9.99 -7.43 0.88
C SER A 130 8.63 -7.03 1.42
N PHE A 131 8.64 -6.35 2.57
CA PHE A 131 7.44 -5.96 3.29
C PHE A 131 7.48 -4.46 3.59
N LEU A 132 6.40 -3.75 3.27
CA LEU A 132 6.13 -2.43 3.82
C LEU A 132 5.01 -2.58 4.85
N ASN A 133 5.23 -2.02 6.03
CA ASN A 133 4.26 -2.10 7.11
C ASN A 133 3.83 -0.70 7.52
N PHE A 134 2.52 -0.52 7.63
CA PHE A 134 1.88 0.74 7.92
C PHE A 134 0.84 0.56 9.02
N ILE A 135 0.63 1.60 9.81
CA ILE A 135 -0.45 1.70 10.80
C ILE A 135 -1.30 2.91 10.43
N CYS A 136 -2.58 2.70 10.17
CA CYS A 136 -3.49 3.79 9.80
C CYS A 136 -3.80 4.69 11.00
N VAL A 137 -3.78 6.00 10.78
CA VAL A 137 -4.11 7.02 11.78
C VAL A 137 -5.29 7.91 11.37
N GLU A 138 -6.06 7.47 10.37
CA GLU A 138 -7.31 8.13 9.97
C GLU A 138 -8.43 7.94 11.01
N LEU A 139 -9.52 8.70 10.84
CA LEU A 139 -10.70 8.64 11.72
C LEU A 139 -11.37 7.26 11.74
N ASP A 140 -11.43 6.59 10.59
CA ASP A 140 -11.95 5.23 10.44
C ASP A 140 -10.85 4.30 9.89
N PRO A 141 -9.94 3.83 10.76
CA PRO A 141 -8.72 3.16 10.32
C PRO A 141 -9.00 1.76 9.74
N GLN A 142 -10.00 1.04 10.25
CA GLN A 142 -10.32 -0.32 9.79
C GLN A 142 -10.87 -0.31 8.36
N GLN A 143 -11.79 0.61 8.06
CA GLN A 143 -12.30 0.77 6.71
C GLN A 143 -11.21 1.26 5.75
N CYS A 144 -10.36 2.20 6.21
CA CYS A 144 -9.24 2.72 5.43
C CYS A 144 -8.26 1.60 5.02
N VAL A 145 -7.74 0.81 5.97
CA VAL A 145 -6.78 -0.25 5.63
C VAL A 145 -7.38 -1.31 4.71
N LYS A 146 -8.66 -1.65 4.92
CA LYS A 146 -9.37 -2.64 4.09
C LYS A 146 -9.47 -2.15 2.65
N GLU A 147 -9.92 -0.91 2.45
CA GLU A 147 -9.97 -0.30 1.13
C GLU A 147 -8.59 -0.29 0.45
N TRP A 148 -7.55 0.16 1.16
CA TRP A 148 -6.20 0.22 0.61
C TRP A 148 -5.71 -1.17 0.19
N ALA A 149 -5.91 -2.18 1.03
CA ALA A 149 -5.48 -3.54 0.73
C ALA A 149 -6.24 -4.14 -0.47
N ASP A 150 -7.58 -4.05 -0.46
CA ASP A 150 -8.43 -4.62 -1.51
C ASP A 150 -8.11 -3.96 -2.86
N PHE A 151 -8.05 -2.63 -2.90
CA PHE A 151 -7.84 -1.89 -4.15
C PHE A 151 -6.43 -2.09 -4.72
N LEU A 152 -5.40 -2.11 -3.86
CA LEU A 152 -4.03 -2.36 -4.32
C LEU A 152 -3.88 -3.76 -4.91
N LEU A 153 -4.52 -4.76 -4.30
CA LEU A 153 -4.46 -6.14 -4.80
C LEU A 153 -5.23 -6.27 -6.13
N GLU A 154 -6.43 -5.68 -6.20
CA GLU A 154 -7.20 -5.59 -7.44
C GLU A 154 -6.36 -4.98 -8.56
N LEU A 155 -5.76 -3.81 -8.31
CA LEU A 155 -4.97 -3.08 -9.30
C LEU A 155 -3.70 -3.83 -9.72
N ALA A 156 -3.01 -4.47 -8.78
CA ALA A 156 -1.78 -5.23 -9.03
C ALA A 156 -2.00 -6.49 -9.88
N TYR A 157 -3.17 -7.11 -9.77
CA TYR A 157 -3.55 -8.29 -10.55
C TYR A 157 -4.47 -7.99 -11.72
N HIS A 158 -4.88 -6.73 -11.90
CA HIS A 158 -5.72 -6.33 -13.01
C HIS A 158 -5.02 -6.60 -14.36
N PRO A 159 -5.71 -7.19 -15.36
CA PRO A 159 -5.11 -7.50 -16.66
C PRO A 159 -4.45 -6.30 -17.35
N CYS A 160 -5.06 -5.12 -17.28
CA CYS A 160 -4.49 -3.90 -17.87
C CYS A 160 -3.22 -3.42 -17.17
N THR A 161 -3.00 -3.78 -15.91
CA THR A 161 -1.75 -3.46 -15.19
C THR A 161 -0.65 -4.46 -15.52
N ARG A 162 -1.01 -5.73 -15.79
CA ARG A 162 -0.06 -6.80 -16.14
C ARG A 162 0.33 -6.84 -17.61
N HIS A 163 -0.58 -6.42 -18.49
CA HIS A 163 -0.42 -6.44 -19.93
C HIS A 163 -0.47 -5.01 -20.48
N ILE A 164 0.55 -4.23 -20.15
CA ILE A 164 0.69 -2.85 -20.62
C ILE A 164 1.26 -2.81 -22.04
N SER A 165 0.87 -1.79 -22.80
CA SER A 165 1.51 -1.49 -24.08
C SER A 165 2.92 -0.93 -23.88
N VAL A 166 3.76 -0.99 -24.91
CA VAL A 166 5.08 -0.35 -24.89
C VAL A 166 4.97 1.15 -24.61
N GLN A 167 3.98 1.82 -25.22
CA GLN A 167 3.73 3.24 -24.98
C GLN A 167 3.45 3.53 -23.50
N THR A 168 2.54 2.77 -22.89
CA THR A 168 2.21 2.91 -21.45
C THR A 168 3.41 2.60 -20.57
N SER A 169 4.27 1.65 -20.97
CA SER A 169 5.51 1.35 -20.25
C SER A 169 6.50 2.50 -20.29
N ILE A 170 6.59 3.25 -21.39
CA ILE A 170 7.44 4.43 -21.52
C ILE A 170 6.89 5.60 -20.72
N GLU A 171 5.56 5.80 -20.72
CA GLU A 171 4.92 6.85 -19.90
C GLU A 171 5.11 6.66 -18.39
N LYS A 172 5.47 5.44 -17.97
CA LYS A 172 5.75 5.06 -16.59
C LYS A 172 7.22 5.26 -16.20
N ALA A 173 8.13 5.15 -17.17
CA ALA A 173 9.59 5.16 -16.96
C ALA A 173 10.10 6.60 -16.75
#